data_AF-A0A1M7NVC8-F1
#
_entry.id   AF-A0A1M7NVC8-F1
#
_cell.length_a   1.000
_cell.length_b   1.000
_cell.length_c   1.000
_cell.angle_alpha   90.00
_cell.angle_beta   90.00
_cell.angle_gamma   90.00
#
_symmetry.space_group_name_H-M   'P 1'
#
loop_
_entity.id
_entity.type
_entity.pdbx_description
1 polymer ?
#
loop_
_entity_poly.entity_id
_entity_poly.type
_entity_poly.pdbx_seq_one_letter_code
_entity_poly.pdbx_strand_id
1 'polypeptide(L)'
;MNNEEFVTAIRTAVELSTINSLIKEFEESKIPSEKFKKMSAFYNTLNEQGKDMIKHIMIEAVQSTVFGFFCVIDGVRAIEKGPEKGRLELWYKKESSSESHVLNNPDSDFLHDIYNT
;
A
#
# COMPACT_ATOMS: atom_id res chain seq x y z
N MET A 1 -19.01 -0.74 -4.67
CA MET A 1 -17.69 -0.12 -4.49
C MET A 1 -17.10 0.11 -5.88
N ASN A 2 -16.86 1.35 -6.29
CA ASN A 2 -16.15 1.67 -7.54
C ASN A 2 -14.62 1.71 -7.32
N ASN A 3 -13.86 2.05 -8.37
CA ASN A 3 -12.39 2.15 -8.34
C ASN A 3 -11.88 3.23 -7.36
N GLU A 4 -12.47 4.42 -7.35
CA GLU A 4 -12.10 5.50 -6.41
C GLU A 4 -12.34 5.15 -4.94
N GLU A 5 -13.53 4.59 -4.64
CA GLU A 5 -13.91 4.09 -3.33
C GLU A 5 -12.96 2.99 -2.87
N PHE A 6 -12.58 2.09 -3.80
CA PHE A 6 -11.62 1.03 -3.53
C PHE A 6 -10.23 1.58 -3.19
N VAL A 7 -9.69 2.50 -4.00
CA VAL A 7 -8.37 3.11 -3.74
C VAL A 7 -8.37 3.86 -2.40
N THR A 8 -9.44 4.59 -2.10
CA THR A 8 -9.62 5.28 -0.81
C THR A 8 -9.67 4.29 0.36
N ALA A 9 -10.36 3.16 0.19
CA ALA A 9 -10.39 2.10 1.20
C ALA A 9 -9.01 1.49 1.43
N ILE A 10 -8.21 1.27 0.37
CA ILE A 10 -6.83 0.76 0.49
C ILE A 10 -5.90 1.78 1.16
N ARG A 11 -5.98 3.07 0.82
CA ARG A 11 -5.24 4.15 1.51
C ARG A 11 -5.47 4.09 3.03
N THR A 12 -6.71 3.86 3.44
CA THR A 12 -7.05 3.80 4.87
C THR A 12 -6.63 2.48 5.52
N ALA A 13 -7.08 1.36 4.95
CA ALA A 13 -6.94 0.04 5.55
C ALA A 13 -5.52 -0.52 5.48
N VAL A 14 -4.73 -0.10 4.48
CA VAL A 14 -3.37 -0.60 4.25
C VAL A 14 -2.35 0.48 4.53
N GLU A 15 -2.35 1.59 3.80
CA GLU A 15 -1.28 2.60 3.91
C GLU A 15 -1.28 3.27 5.29
N LEU A 16 -2.34 3.99 5.64
CA LEU A 16 -2.43 4.75 6.91
C LEU A 16 -2.34 3.82 8.11
N SER A 17 -3.02 2.66 8.07
CA SER A 17 -2.96 1.67 9.14
C SER A 17 -1.54 1.14 9.37
N THR A 18 -0.81 0.82 8.29
CA THR A 18 0.57 0.30 8.38
C THR A 18 1.53 1.36 8.91
N ILE A 19 1.47 2.58 8.37
CA ILE A 19 2.34 3.69 8.79
C ILE A 19 2.14 3.97 10.29
N ASN A 20 0.89 4.16 10.72
CA ASN A 20 0.59 4.48 12.10
C ASN A 20 1.00 3.35 13.07
N SER A 21 0.78 2.10 12.67
CA SER A 21 1.16 0.94 13.49
C SER A 21 2.67 0.84 13.62
N LEU A 22 3.44 0.96 12.53
CA LEU A 22 4.90 0.90 12.57
C LEU A 22 5.52 2.02 13.40
N ILE A 23 5.02 3.26 13.25
CA ILE A 23 5.50 4.40 14.03
C ILE A 23 5.25 4.16 15.52
N LYS A 24 4.02 3.78 15.88
CA LYS A 24 3.65 3.49 17.27
C LYS A 24 4.50 2.36 17.85
N GLU A 25 4.70 1.29 17.10
CA GLU A 25 5.50 0.16 17.55
C GLU A 25 6.98 0.54 17.77
N PHE A 26 7.54 1.43 16.95
CA PHE A 26 8.90 1.94 17.12
C PHE A 26 9.03 2.82 18.36
N GLU A 27 8.03 3.66 18.62
CA GLU A 27 7.98 4.53 19.81
C GLU A 27 7.80 3.71 21.10
N GLU A 28 6.94 2.69 21.08
CA GLU A 28 6.62 1.88 22.26
C GLU A 28 7.57 0.69 22.49
N SER A 29 8.44 0.36 21.53
CA SER A 29 9.35 -0.81 21.56
C SER A 29 8.65 -2.15 21.83
N LYS A 30 7.36 -2.29 21.49
CA LYS A 30 6.52 -3.46 21.84
C LYS A 30 6.69 -4.67 20.91
N ILE A 31 7.70 -4.66 20.06
CA ILE A 31 7.82 -5.65 18.97
C ILE A 31 8.58 -6.90 19.45
N PRO A 32 8.05 -8.12 19.24
CA PRO A 32 8.70 -9.34 19.71
C PRO A 32 9.98 -9.70 18.93
N SER A 33 10.09 -9.26 17.68
CA SER A 33 11.22 -9.56 16.78
C SER A 33 12.51 -8.85 17.22
N GLU A 34 13.61 -9.61 17.39
CA GLU A 34 14.93 -9.04 17.74
C GLU A 34 15.45 -8.03 16.71
N LYS A 35 15.17 -8.26 15.42
CA LYS A 35 15.55 -7.30 14.37
C LYS A 35 14.82 -5.98 14.56
N PHE A 36 13.52 -6.04 14.85
CA PHE A 36 12.71 -4.85 15.09
C PHE A 36 13.07 -4.13 16.38
N LYS A 37 13.38 -4.86 17.47
CA LYS A 37 13.88 -4.24 18.71
C LYS A 37 15.12 -3.40 18.47
N LYS A 38 16.07 -3.89 17.66
CA LYS A 38 17.27 -3.12 17.29
C LYS A 38 16.94 -1.85 16.50
N MET A 39 16.00 -1.94 15.55
CA MET A 39 15.56 -0.78 14.76
C MET A 39 14.83 0.26 15.62
N SER A 40 13.93 -0.18 16.49
CA SER A 40 13.23 0.68 17.45
C SER A 40 14.19 1.32 18.45
N ALA A 41 15.14 0.56 19.00
CA ALA A 41 16.17 1.10 19.89
C ALA A 41 17.01 2.19 19.20
N PHE A 42 17.43 1.96 17.95
CA PHE A 42 18.13 2.97 17.15
C PHE A 42 17.25 4.20 16.89
N TYR A 43 16.00 4.02 16.46
CA TYR A 43 15.07 5.11 16.23
C TYR A 43 14.89 5.99 17.48
N ASN A 44 14.83 5.36 18.66
CA ASN A 44 14.68 6.05 19.93
C ASN A 44 15.95 6.77 20.42
N THR A 45 17.12 6.57 19.79
CA THR A 45 18.32 7.40 20.06
C THR A 45 18.36 8.69 19.24
N LEU A 46 17.51 8.81 18.23
CA LEU A 46 17.48 9.98 17.35
C LEU A 46 16.80 11.19 18.03
N ASN A 47 17.21 12.38 17.62
CA ASN A 47 16.46 13.60 17.91
C ASN A 47 15.19 13.69 17.03
N GLU A 48 14.34 14.67 17.29
CA GLU A 48 13.07 14.81 16.58
C GLU A 48 13.23 14.92 15.05
N GLN A 49 14.23 15.68 14.57
CA GLN A 49 14.52 15.76 13.13
C GLN A 49 14.88 14.39 12.53
N GLY A 50 15.67 13.59 13.25
CA GLY A 50 16.03 12.24 12.82
C GLY A 50 14.84 11.29 12.81
N LYS A 51 13.99 11.36 13.84
CA LYS A 51 12.75 10.59 13.89
C LYS A 51 11.81 10.97 12.76
N ASP A 52 11.64 12.25 12.49
CA ASP A 52 10.81 12.75 11.39
C ASP A 52 11.33 12.25 10.05
N MET A 53 12.65 12.27 9.81
CA MET A 53 13.22 11.72 8.58
C MET A 53 12.91 10.23 8.42
N ILE A 54 13.02 9.43 9.49
CA ILE A 54 12.66 8.01 9.43
C ILE A 54 11.16 7.83 9.17
N LYS A 55 10.28 8.64 9.79
CA LYS A 55 8.84 8.64 9.50
C LYS A 55 8.56 8.92 8.02
N HIS A 56 9.20 9.92 7.44
CA HIS A 56 9.06 10.23 6.01
C HIS A 56 9.53 9.05 5.13
N ILE A 57 10.68 8.44 5.43
CA ILE A 57 11.17 7.26 4.70
C ILE A 57 10.15 6.11 4.78
N MET A 58 9.54 5.88 5.95
CA MET A 58 8.50 4.85 6.10
C MET A 58 7.27 5.15 5.27
N ILE A 59 6.79 6.40 5.29
CA ILE A 59 5.64 6.86 4.49
C ILE A 59 5.92 6.62 3.00
N GLU A 60 7.04 7.14 2.50
CA GLU A 60 7.46 6.99 1.10
C GLU A 60 7.59 5.52 0.68
N ALA A 61 8.18 4.67 1.54
CA ALA A 61 8.32 3.25 1.25
C ALA A 61 6.97 2.54 1.14
N VAL A 62 6.03 2.83 2.04
CA VAL A 62 4.68 2.24 2.01
C VAL A 62 3.92 2.74 0.79
N GLN A 63 3.93 4.06 0.53
CA GLN A 63 3.23 4.65 -0.61
C GLN A 63 3.76 4.14 -1.94
N SER A 64 5.08 4.10 -2.10
CA SER A 64 5.73 3.54 -3.30
C SER A 64 5.38 2.06 -3.51
N THR A 65 5.25 1.30 -2.42
CA THR A 65 4.85 -0.12 -2.48
C THR A 65 3.40 -0.27 -2.94
N VAL A 66 2.46 0.49 -2.36
CA VAL A 66 1.03 0.45 -2.74
C VAL A 66 0.84 0.90 -4.19
N PHE A 67 1.46 2.02 -4.59
CA PHE A 67 1.46 2.49 -5.97
C PHE A 67 2.00 1.42 -6.92
N GLY A 68 3.18 0.87 -6.61
CA GLY A 68 3.79 -0.16 -7.43
C GLY A 68 2.97 -1.42 -7.56
N PHE A 69 2.22 -1.79 -6.51
CA PHE A 69 1.28 -2.90 -6.52
C PHE A 69 0.06 -2.59 -7.42
N PHE A 70 -0.50 -1.38 -7.37
CA PHE A 70 -1.54 -0.98 -8.30
C PHE A 70 -1.05 -0.97 -9.76
N CYS A 71 0.17 -0.51 -10.03
CA CYS A 71 0.76 -0.62 -11.37
C CYS A 71 0.79 -2.07 -11.90
N VAL A 72 1.02 -3.05 -11.02
CA VAL A 72 0.99 -4.47 -11.39
C VAL A 72 -0.44 -4.91 -11.71
N ILE A 73 -1.40 -4.56 -10.85
CA ILE A 73 -2.81 -4.92 -11.06
C ILE A 73 -3.37 -4.28 -12.33
N ASP A 74 -3.05 -3.01 -12.59
CA ASP A 74 -3.48 -2.30 -13.80
C ASP A 74 -2.78 -2.82 -15.07
N GLY A 75 -1.76 -3.67 -14.94
CA GLY A 75 -1.05 -4.27 -16.07
C GLY A 75 0.02 -3.37 -16.69
N VAL A 76 0.22 -2.14 -16.19
CA VAL A 76 1.29 -1.23 -16.65
C VAL A 76 2.68 -1.65 -16.13
N ARG A 77 2.74 -2.58 -15.16
CA ARG A 77 3.96 -3.24 -14.71
C ARG A 77 3.82 -4.77 -14.78
N ALA A 78 4.40 -5.36 -15.81
CA ALA A 78 4.36 -6.81 -15.99
C ALA A 78 5.18 -7.56 -14.92
N ILE A 79 4.62 -8.64 -14.37
CA ILE A 79 5.29 -9.57 -13.44
C ILE A 79 5.66 -10.92 -14.07
N GLU A 80 5.12 -11.21 -15.25
CA GLU A 80 5.45 -12.41 -16.01
C GLU A 80 6.78 -12.23 -16.74
N LYS A 81 7.53 -13.31 -16.98
CA LYS A 81 8.85 -13.26 -17.64
C LYS A 81 8.80 -13.53 -19.15
N GLY A 82 7.70 -14.08 -19.67
CA GLY A 82 7.54 -14.46 -21.08
C GLY A 82 7.28 -13.29 -22.03
N PRO A 83 7.35 -13.48 -23.36
CA PRO A 83 7.02 -12.45 -24.34
C PRO A 83 5.52 -12.10 -24.35
N GLU A 84 4.67 -13.06 -24.03
CA GLU A 84 3.23 -12.86 -23.83
C GLU A 84 2.96 -12.52 -22.37
N LYS A 85 2.11 -11.51 -22.15
CA LYS A 85 1.67 -11.07 -20.83
C LYS A 85 0.18 -11.24 -20.71
N GLY A 86 -0.27 -11.74 -19.56
CA GLY A 86 -1.67 -11.76 -19.19
C GLY A 86 -2.14 -10.39 -18.71
N ARG A 87 -3.45 -10.30 -18.46
CA ARG A 87 -4.07 -9.18 -17.76
C ARG A 87 -4.63 -9.69 -16.43
N LEU A 88 -4.35 -8.96 -15.36
CA LEU A 88 -4.96 -9.21 -14.06
C LEU A 88 -6.32 -8.52 -13.99
N GLU A 89 -7.32 -9.16 -13.37
CA GLU A 89 -8.64 -8.59 -13.17
C GLU A 89 -9.03 -8.68 -11.70
N LEU A 90 -9.26 -7.53 -11.09
CA LEU A 90 -9.75 -7.40 -9.72
C LEU A 90 -11.26 -7.20 -9.77
N TRP A 91 -12.00 -8.23 -9.41
CA TRP A 91 -13.46 -8.20 -9.38
C TRP A 91 -13.99 -7.79 -8.01
N TYR A 92 -14.82 -6.76 -7.96
CA TYR A 92 -15.70 -6.52 -6.83
C TYR A 92 -16.98 -7.34 -7.01
N LYS A 93 -17.35 -8.10 -5.98
CA LYS A 93 -18.57 -8.90 -5.94
C LYS A 93 -19.28 -8.62 -4.63
N LYS A 94 -20.55 -8.25 -4.70
CA LYS A 94 -21.35 -7.96 -3.50
C LYS A 94 -22.24 -9.14 -3.17
N GLU A 95 -21.85 -9.99 -2.23
CA GLU A 95 -22.57 -11.25 -1.90
C GLU A 95 -24.08 -11.08 -1.63
N SER A 96 -24.51 -9.91 -1.15
CA SER A 96 -25.93 -9.61 -0.89
C SER A 96 -26.76 -9.31 -2.15
N SER A 97 -26.14 -9.17 -3.33
CA SER A 97 -26.80 -8.88 -4.59
C SER A 97 -26.08 -9.58 -5.76
N SER A 98 -26.67 -9.57 -6.96
CA SER A 98 -25.97 -10.03 -8.17
C SER A 98 -25.02 -8.96 -8.76
N GLU A 99 -24.65 -7.94 -7.97
CA GLU A 99 -23.78 -6.85 -8.42
C GLU A 99 -22.32 -7.32 -8.46
N SER A 100 -21.70 -7.20 -9.63
CA SER A 100 -20.27 -7.44 -9.81
C SER A 100 -19.70 -6.63 -10.96
N HIS A 101 -18.48 -6.15 -10.80
CA HIS A 101 -17.75 -5.42 -11.83
C HIS A 101 -16.24 -5.45 -11.57
N VAL A 102 -15.46 -5.15 -12.61
CA VAL A 102 -13.99 -5.06 -12.55
C VAL A 102 -13.60 -3.68 -12.02
N LEU A 103 -12.73 -3.65 -11.00
CA LEU A 103 -12.23 -2.42 -10.39
C LEU A 103 -11.06 -1.81 -11.18
N ASN A 104 -10.23 -2.64 -11.81
CA ASN A 104 -9.11 -2.23 -12.69
C ASN A 104 -9.47 -2.39 -14.18
N ASN A 105 -10.60 -1.81 -14.58
CA ASN A 105 -11.05 -1.82 -15.98
C ASN A 105 -10.16 -0.86 -16.81
N PRO A 106 -9.61 -1.22 -17.98
CA PRO A 106 -8.64 -0.38 -18.68
C PRO A 106 -9.33 0.73 -19.49
N ASP A 107 -10.66 0.67 -19.61
CA ASP A 107 -11.52 1.69 -20.21
C ASP A 107 -11.95 2.75 -19.17
N SER A 108 -11.47 2.65 -17.93
CA SER A 108 -11.65 3.61 -16.85
C SER A 108 -10.30 4.06 -16.29
N ASP A 109 -10.30 5.07 -15.43
CA ASP A 109 -9.08 5.53 -14.76
C ASP A 109 -8.41 4.38 -13.99
N PHE A 110 -7.09 4.27 -14.18
CA PHE A 110 -6.28 3.24 -13.55
C PHE A 110 -6.17 3.45 -12.04
N LEU A 111 -6.08 2.36 -11.29
CA LEU A 111 -5.98 2.40 -9.84
C LEU A 111 -4.73 3.16 -9.36
N HIS A 112 -3.60 2.99 -10.05
CA HIS A 112 -2.36 3.68 -9.72
C HIS A 112 -2.43 5.19 -10.00
N ASP A 113 -3.15 5.61 -11.04
CA ASP A 113 -3.36 7.03 -11.34
C ASP A 113 -4.27 7.68 -10.28
N ILE A 114 -5.39 7.02 -9.95
CA ILE A 114 -6.28 7.44 -8.85
C ILE A 114 -5.50 7.53 -7.52
N TYR A 115 -4.61 6.56 -7.27
CA TYR A 115 -3.76 6.57 -6.07
C TYR A 115 -2.72 7.68 -6.06
N ASN A 116 -2.33 8.20 -7.22
CA ASN A 116 -1.36 9.28 -7.32
C ASN A 116 -2.02 10.67 -7.42
N THR A 117 -3.35 10.73 -7.29
CA THR A 117 -4.15 11.97 -7.26
C THR A 117 -4.38 12.42 -5.83
#